data_AF-A0A4U9HLQ9-F1
#
_entry.id   AF-A0A4U9HLQ9-F1
#
_cell.length_a   1.000
_cell.length_b   1.000
_cell.length_c   1.000
_cell.angle_alpha   90.00
_cell.angle_beta   90.00
_cell.angle_gamma   90.00
#
_symmetry.space_group_name_H-M   'P 1'
#
loop_
_entity.id
_entity.type
_entity.pdbx_description
1 polymer ?
#
loop_
_entity_poly.entity_id
_entity_poly.type
_entity_poly.pdbx_seq_one_letter_code
_entity_poly.pdbx_strand_id
1 'polypeptide(L)' 'MTDNNTALKKAGLKVTLPRLKILEVLQGPDNHHVSAEDLYKRLIDMGGRDWFGYRFTVY' A
#
# COMPACT_ATOMS: atom_id res chain seq x y z
N MET A 1 -14.73 7.32 7.21
CA MET A 1 -13.39 6.85 6.79
C MET A 1 -13.11 5.51 7.44
N THR A 2 -12.81 4.47 6.67
CA THR A 2 -12.38 3.18 7.21
C THR A 2 -10.92 3.28 7.61
N ASP A 3 -10.61 3.01 8.87
CA ASP A 3 -9.25 3.01 9.35
C ASP A 3 -8.49 1.78 8.79
N ASN A 4 -7.53 2.02 7.89
CA ASN A 4 -6.79 0.96 7.18
C ASN A 4 -6.01 0.04 8.13
N ASN A 5 -5.56 0.58 9.26
CA ASN A 5 -4.90 -0.20 10.31
C ASN A 5 -5.90 -1.19 10.94
N THR A 6 -7.11 -0.72 11.25
CA THR A 6 -8.21 -1.56 11.76
C THR A 6 -8.64 -2.61 10.75
N ALA A 7 -8.72 -2.27 9.46
CA ALA A 7 -9.05 -3.23 8.40
C ALA A 7 -8.00 -4.35 8.29
N LEU A 8 -6.71 -4.00 8.31
CA LEU A 8 -5.61 -4.97 8.29
C LEU A 8 -5.63 -5.88 9.52
N LYS A 9 -5.82 -5.33 10.72
CA LYS A 9 -5.93 -6.10 11.96
C LYS A 9 -7.10 -7.06 11.95
N LYS A 10 -8.28 -6.61 11.51
CA LYS A 10 -9.49 -7.45 11.38
C LYS A 10 -9.30 -8.57 10.36
N ALA A 11 -8.51 -8.34 9.31
CA ALA A 11 -8.16 -9.34 8.31
C ALA A 11 -7.02 -10.29 8.75
N GLY A 12 -6.47 -10.14 9.97
CA GLY A 12 -5.35 -10.94 10.44
C GLY A 12 -4.00 -10.61 9.79
N LEU A 13 -3.88 -9.45 9.14
CA LEU A 13 -2.67 -9.01 8.46
C LEU A 13 -1.86 -8.07 9.36
N LYS A 14 -0.55 -8.36 9.48
CA LYS A 14 0.37 -7.44 10.16
C LYS A 14 0.34 -6.08 9.46
N VAL A 15 0.12 -5.03 10.25
CA VAL A 15 0.14 -3.65 9.76
C VAL A 15 1.57 -3.30 9.39
N THR A 16 1.79 -3.08 8.10
CA THR A 16 3.09 -2.66 7.55
C THR A 16 2.87 -1.49 6.62
N LEU A 17 3.91 -0.66 6.48
CA LEU A 17 3.89 0.52 5.61
C LEU A 17 3.55 0.15 4.15
N PRO A 18 4.15 -0.91 3.55
CA PRO A 18 3.78 -1.33 2.20
C PRO A 18 2.30 -1.70 2.04
N ARG A 19 1.70 -2.39 3.02
CA ARG A 19 0.28 -2.77 2.97
C ARG A 19 -0.64 -1.56 3.06
N LEU A 20 -0.31 -0.60 3.91
CA LEU A 20 -1.07 0.64 4.02
C LEU A 20 -1.03 1.44 2.72
N LYS A 21 0.13 1.50 2.06
CA LYS A 21 0.29 2.20 0.77
C LYS A 21 -0.48 1.54 -0.37
N ILE A 22 -0.45 0.21 -0.45
CA ILE A 22 -1.25 -0.52 -1.45
C ILE A 22 -2.75 -0.25 -1.22
N LEU A 23 -3.22 -0.30 0.03
CA LEU A 23 -4.61 -0.03 0.35
C LEU A 23 -5.03 1.42 0.03
N GLU A 24 -4.15 2.39 0.29
CA GLU A 24 -4.37 3.80 -0.05
C GLU A 24 -4.59 3.98 -1.56
N VAL A 25 -3.79 3.30 -2.40
CA VAL A 25 -3.97 3.34 -3.85
C VAL A 25 -5.27 2.65 -4.27
N LEU A 26 -5.56 1.45 -3.76
CA LEU A 26 -6.75 0.68 -4.14
C LEU A 26 -8.07 1.33 -3.72
N GLN A 27 -8.06 2.21 -2.72
CA GLN A 27 -9.25 2.96 -2.28
C GLN A 27 -9.60 4.13 -3.19
N GLY A 28 -8.74 4.48 -4.16
CA GLY A 28 -9.05 5.47 -5.18
C GLY A 28 -10.16 4.98 -6.12
N PRO A 29 -11.10 5.86 -6.54
CA PRO A 29 -12.22 5.47 -7.39
C PRO A 29 -11.78 4.86 -8.73
N ASP A 30 -10.65 5.31 -9.28
CA ASP A 30 -10.08 4.83 -10.55
C ASP A 30 -9.25 3.54 -10.41
N ASN A 31 -9.06 3.02 -9.19
CA ASN A 31 -8.19 1.88 -8.90
C ASN A 31 -8.95 0.63 -8.45
N HIS A 32 -10.29 0.63 -8.60
CA HIS A 32 -11.11 -0.53 -8.23
C HIS A 32 -10.80 -1.77 -9.08
N HIS A 33 -10.41 -1.57 -10.33
CA HIS A 33 -9.93 -2.63 -11.23
C HIS A 33 -8.56 -2.22 -11.78
N VAL A 34 -7.50 -2.75 -11.17
CA VAL A 34 -6.12 -2.46 -11.55
C VAL A 34 -5.34 -3.76 -11.59
N SER A 35 -4.50 -3.92 -12.61
CA SER A 35 -3.56 -5.04 -12.69
C SER A 35 -2.47 -4.90 -11.62
N ALA A 36 -1.80 -6.00 -11.26
CA ALA A 36 -0.68 -5.93 -10.33
C ALA A 36 0.46 -5.07 -10.89
N GLU A 37 0.71 -5.17 -12.21
CA GLU A 37 1.73 -4.41 -12.92
C GLU A 37 1.42 -2.91 -12.92
N ASP A 38 0.16 -2.52 -13.17
CA ASP A 38 -0.22 -1.11 -13.19
C ASP A 38 -0.30 -0.52 -11.79
N LEU A 39 -0.69 -1.30 -10.79
CA LEU A 39 -0.58 -0.92 -9.38
C LEU A 39 0.87 -0.64 -9.01
N TYR A 40 1.81 -1.49 -9.44
CA TYR A 40 3.23 -1.30 -9.21
C TYR A 40 3.78 -0.03 -9.87
N LYS A 41 3.41 0.24 -11.14
CA LYS A 41 3.79 1.50 -11.83
C LYS A 41 3.28 2.72 -11.07
N ARG A 42 2.00 2.72 -10.67
CA ARG A 42 1.40 3.81 -9.89
C ARG A 42 2.10 4.04 -8.56
N LEU A 43 2.50 2.97 -7.88
CA LEU A 43 3.28 3.05 -6.64
C LEU A 43 4.66 3.67 -6.88
N ILE A 44 5.33 3.36 -7.99
CA ILE A 44 6.60 4.01 -8.38
C ILE A 44 6.37 5.50 -8.67
N ASP A 45 5.33 5.84 -9.43
CA ASP A 45 5.01 7.22 -9.82
C ASP A 45 4.69 8.10 -8.61
N MET A 46 4.07 7.53 -7.57
CA MET A 46 3.81 8.20 -6.28
C MET A 46 5.08 8.41 -5.43
N GLY A 47 6.26 8.07 -5.97
CA GLY A 47 7.56 8.19 -5.33
C GLY A 47 8.17 6.86 -4.89
N GLY A 48 7.58 5.70 -5.24
CA GLY A 48 7.90 4.37 -4.71
C GLY A 48 9.38 4.00 -4.65
N ARG A 49 10.22 4.54 -5.52
CA ARG A 49 11.67 4.28 -5.51
C ARG A 49 12.38 4.81 -4.24
N ASP A 50 11.85 5.86 -3.63
CA ASP A 50 12.26 6.39 -2.32
C ASP A 50 11.70 5.52 -1.18
N TRP A 51 10.40 5.17 -1.25
CA TRP A 51 9.69 4.48 -0.17
C TRP A 51 10.17 3.06 0.10
N PHE A 52 10.68 2.36 -0.93
CA PHE A 52 11.31 1.05 -0.77
C PHE A 52 12.75 1.14 -0.23
N GLY A 53 13.36 2.33 -0.24
CA GLY A 53 14.71 2.58 0.27
C GLY A 53 14.76 2.84 1.78
N TYR A 54 13.65 3.26 2.39
CA TYR A 54 13.58 3.46 3.83
C TYR A 54 12.93 2.27 4.53
N ARG A 55 13.77 1.51 5.27
CA ARG A 55 13.41 0.68 6.43
C ARG A 55 13.10 -0.82 6.17
N PHE A 56 13.99 -1.49 5.44
CA PHE A 56 14.24 -2.93 5.63
C PHE A 56 15.32 -3.23 6.70
N THR A 57 15.80 -2.24 7.45
CA THR A 57 16.51 -2.49 8.71
C THR A 57 15.50 -2.76 9.81
N VAL A 58 15.29 -4.04 10.04
CA VAL A 58 14.76 -4.59 11.30
C VAL A 58 15.80 -4.27 12.38
N TYR A 59 15.44 -3.40 13.33
CA TYR A 59 15.91 -3.52 14.71
C TYR A 59 14.79 -4.18 15.51
#